data_AF-A0A661TN92-F1
#
_entry.id   AF-A0A661TN92-F1
#
_cell.length_a   1.000
_cell.length_b   1.000
_cell.length_c   1.000
_cell.angle_alpha   90.00
_cell.angle_beta   90.00
_cell.angle_gamma   90.00
#
_symmetry.space_group_name_H-M   'P 1'
#
loop_
_entity.id
_entity.type
_entity.pdbx_description
1 polymer ?
#
loop_
_entity_poly.entity_id
_entity_poly.type
_entity_poly.pdbx_seq_one_letter_code
_entity_poly.pdbx_strand_id
1 'polypeptide(L)'
;MAFCEDTDVLTNLNMSATDVPSSLLAKAIVKADAEIRTAFSSDLLAALDALETTPAIIKSLAEDIASYYVMRGLYSGKMPSTNEWIDRYKEAKETLKDIASGTKQIEGITVDVGAIQSSTKNYKRTFDERDETNWGVDSDKIEDLGNG
;
A
#
# COMPACT_ATOMS: atom_id res chain seq x y z
N MET A 1 -6.13 -7.40 -12.75
CA MET A 1 -7.40 -6.86 -12.23
C MET A 1 -7.05 -5.87 -11.12
N ALA A 2 -7.77 -4.75 -11.02
CA ALA A 2 -7.60 -3.82 -9.92
C ALA A 2 -8.26 -4.38 -8.65
N PHE A 3 -7.72 -4.09 -7.47
CA PHE A 3 -8.27 -4.57 -6.22
C PHE A 3 -9.45 -3.75 -5.71
N CYS A 4 -9.62 -2.53 -6.19
CA CYS A 4 -10.78 -1.66 -5.95
C CYS A 4 -11.17 -0.89 -7.21
N GLU A 5 -12.41 -0.42 -7.27
CA GLU A 5 -12.96 0.38 -8.37
C GLU A 5 -13.12 1.85 -7.97
N ASP A 6 -13.32 2.72 -8.97
CA ASP A 6 -13.59 4.16 -8.78
C ASP A 6 -14.71 4.41 -7.77
N THR A 7 -15.80 3.64 -7.85
CA THR A 7 -16.95 3.76 -6.94
C THR A 7 -16.63 3.37 -5.51
N ASP A 8 -15.71 2.42 -5.31
CA ASP A 8 -15.32 1.98 -3.98
C ASP A 8 -14.56 3.09 -3.25
N VAL A 9 -13.59 3.72 -3.94
CA VAL A 9 -12.79 4.82 -3.42
C VAL A 9 -13.65 6.05 -3.14
N LEU A 10 -14.54 6.42 -4.07
CA LEU A 10 -15.47 7.54 -3.87
C LEU A 10 -16.41 7.29 -2.69
N THR A 11 -16.90 6.06 -2.52
CA THR A 11 -17.72 5.68 -1.37
C THR A 11 -16.93 5.79 -0.07
N ASN A 12 -15.69 5.28 -0.03
CA ASN A 12 -14.83 5.35 1.16
C ASN A 12 -14.53 6.80 1.56
N LEU A 13 -14.28 7.67 0.57
CA LEU A 13 -14.06 9.11 0.77
C LEU A 13 -15.33 9.90 1.10
N ASN A 14 -16.52 9.31 0.94
CA ASN A 14 -17.81 10.00 0.97
C ASN A 14 -17.84 11.21 0.00
N MET A 15 -17.30 11.03 -1.20
CA MET A 15 -17.20 12.04 -2.26
C MET A 15 -17.95 11.60 -3.51
N SER A 16 -18.36 12.56 -4.34
CA SER A 16 -18.96 12.28 -5.65
C SER A 16 -17.91 12.28 -6.76
N ALA A 17 -18.24 11.67 -7.90
CA ALA A 17 -17.34 11.63 -9.08
C ALA A 17 -17.03 13.03 -9.65
N THR A 18 -17.78 14.07 -9.27
CA THR A 18 -17.50 15.46 -9.67
C THR A 18 -16.50 16.16 -8.75
N ASP A 19 -16.29 15.64 -7.53
CA ASP A 19 -15.39 16.25 -6.54
C ASP A 19 -13.93 15.81 -6.77
N VAL A 20 -13.73 14.68 -7.45
CA VAL A 20 -12.42 14.09 -7.70
C VAL A 20 -12.17 13.98 -9.21
N PRO A 21 -11.06 14.55 -9.74
CA PRO A 21 -10.70 14.34 -11.14
C PRO A 21 -10.50 12.84 -11.43
N SER A 22 -11.15 12.32 -12.48
CA SER A 22 -11.04 10.90 -12.87
C SER A 22 -9.61 10.45 -13.12
N SER A 23 -8.76 11.34 -13.64
CA SER A 23 -7.33 11.05 -13.84
C SER A 23 -6.54 10.94 -12.53
N LEU A 24 -6.98 11.60 -11.46
CA LEU A 24 -6.41 11.45 -10.13
C LEU A 24 -6.86 10.13 -9.49
N LEU A 25 -8.16 9.81 -9.61
CA LEU A 25 -8.75 8.57 -9.11
C LEU A 25 -8.09 7.34 -9.73
N ALA A 26 -7.97 7.31 -11.06
CA ALA A 26 -7.30 6.23 -11.78
C ALA A 26 -5.82 6.07 -11.37
N LYS A 27 -5.11 7.19 -11.17
CA LYS A 27 -3.72 7.15 -10.68
C LYS A 27 -3.62 6.62 -9.25
N ALA A 28 -4.57 6.96 -8.38
CA ALA A 28 -4.59 6.50 -7.01
C ALA A 28 -4.83 4.99 -6.92
N ILE A 29 -5.78 4.46 -7.71
CA ILE A 29 -6.05 3.02 -7.79
C ILE A 29 -4.83 2.26 -8.30
N VAL A 30 -4.21 2.72 -9.39
CA VAL A 30 -3.00 2.08 -9.94
C VAL A 30 -1.86 2.06 -8.91
N LYS A 31 -1.71 3.13 -8.11
CA LYS A 31 -0.71 3.16 -7.03
C LYS A 31 -1.05 2.18 -5.92
N ALA A 32 -2.30 2.13 -5.47
CA ALA A 32 -2.74 1.20 -4.44
C ALA A 32 -2.52 -0.26 -4.87
N ASP A 33 -2.89 -0.60 -6.10
CA ASP A 33 -2.66 -1.93 -6.68
C ASP A 33 -1.18 -2.28 -6.73
N ALA A 34 -0.34 -1.38 -7.24
CA ALA A 34 1.10 -1.61 -7.33
C ALA A 34 1.72 -1.82 -5.94
N GLU A 35 1.24 -1.08 -4.94
CA GLU A 35 1.72 -1.15 -3.57
C GLU A 35 1.34 -2.48 -2.89
N ILE A 36 0.09 -2.92 -3.01
CA ILE A 36 -0.36 -4.23 -2.53
C ILE A 36 0.40 -5.35 -3.26
N ARG A 37 0.56 -5.24 -4.59
CA ARG A 37 1.29 -6.24 -5.37
C ARG A 37 2.77 -6.33 -4.99
N THR A 38 3.40 -5.20 -4.67
CA THR A 38 4.81 -5.18 -4.23
C THR A 38 4.98 -5.72 -2.81
N ALA A 39 3.96 -5.63 -1.97
CA ALA A 39 3.98 -6.15 -0.60
C ALA A 39 3.98 -7.68 -0.53
N PHE A 40 3.34 -8.34 -1.49
CA PHE A 40 3.09 -9.78 -1.46
C PHE A 40 4.14 -10.59 -2.21
N SER A 41 4.37 -11.83 -1.77
CA SER A 41 5.19 -12.79 -2.49
C SER A 41 4.50 -13.24 -3.78
N SER A 42 5.27 -13.78 -4.73
CA SER A 42 4.74 -14.35 -5.97
C SER A 42 3.67 -15.42 -5.71
N ASP A 43 3.84 -16.24 -4.68
CA ASP A 43 2.91 -17.33 -4.36
C ASP A 43 1.60 -16.80 -3.78
N LEU A 44 1.67 -15.78 -2.92
CA LEU A 44 0.48 -15.12 -2.38
C LEU A 44 -0.28 -14.38 -3.49
N LEU A 45 0.44 -13.75 -4.42
CA LEU A 45 -0.15 -13.12 -5.60
C LEU A 45 -0.81 -14.13 -6.53
N ALA A 46 -0.16 -15.26 -6.80
CA ALA A 46 -0.73 -16.33 -7.61
C ALA A 46 -1.98 -16.91 -6.96
N ALA A 47 -1.99 -17.06 -5.63
CA ALA A 47 -3.18 -17.49 -4.90
C ALA A 47 -4.30 -16.45 -4.93
N LEU A 48 -3.99 -15.16 -4.82
CA LEU A 48 -4.96 -14.08 -4.98
C LEU A 48 -5.55 -14.03 -6.38
N ASP A 49 -4.71 -14.13 -7.42
CA ASP A 49 -5.15 -14.12 -8.82
C ASP A 49 -5.92 -15.40 -9.20
N ALA A 50 -5.76 -16.50 -8.44
CA ALA A 50 -6.53 -17.73 -8.59
C ALA A 50 -7.94 -17.63 -7.96
N LEU A 51 -8.21 -16.63 -7.13
CA LEU A 51 -9.56 -16.37 -6.63
C LEU A 51 -10.40 -15.69 -7.72
N GLU A 52 -11.65 -16.13 -7.88
CA GLU A 52 -12.58 -15.51 -8.82
C GLU A 52 -13.01 -14.10 -8.39
N THR A 53 -12.83 -13.77 -7.10
CA THR A 53 -13.22 -12.49 -6.50
C THR A 53 -12.13 -11.97 -5.57
N THR A 54 -11.87 -10.66 -5.61
CA THR A 54 -10.96 -9.99 -4.68
C THR A 54 -11.45 -10.18 -3.23
N PRO A 55 -10.63 -10.72 -2.33
CA PRO A 55 -10.98 -10.84 -0.91
C PRO A 55 -11.32 -9.48 -0.28
N ALA A 56 -12.34 -9.47 0.60
CA ALA A 56 -12.82 -8.24 1.22
C ALA A 56 -11.72 -7.44 1.94
N ILE A 57 -10.78 -8.13 2.60
CA ILE A 57 -9.64 -7.48 3.27
C ILE A 57 -8.70 -6.79 2.26
N ILE A 58 -8.43 -7.41 1.12
CA ILE A 58 -7.58 -6.81 0.08
C ILE A 58 -8.27 -5.63 -0.57
N LYS A 59 -9.59 -5.75 -0.80
CA LYS A 59 -10.41 -4.65 -1.30
C LYS A 59 -10.38 -3.45 -0.36
N SER A 60 -10.64 -3.65 0.93
CA SER A 60 -10.60 -2.59 1.96
C SER A 60 -9.23 -1.91 2.04
N LEU A 61 -8.13 -2.68 1.98
CA LEU A 61 -6.78 -2.12 1.98
C LEU A 61 -6.50 -1.28 0.73
N ALA A 62 -6.97 -1.74 -0.44
CA ALA A 62 -6.85 -1.00 -1.69
C ALA A 62 -7.64 0.31 -1.65
N GLU A 63 -8.85 0.29 -1.09
CA GLU A 63 -9.68 1.48 -0.88
C GLU A 63 -8.97 2.51 0.01
N ASP A 64 -8.43 2.10 1.17
CA ASP A 64 -7.78 3.03 2.10
C ASP A 64 -6.51 3.65 1.51
N ILE A 65 -5.70 2.85 0.81
CA ILE A 65 -4.48 3.34 0.14
C ILE A 65 -4.84 4.28 -1.02
N ALA A 66 -5.83 3.92 -1.84
CA ALA A 66 -6.28 4.77 -2.94
C ALA A 66 -6.88 6.09 -2.41
N SER A 67 -7.72 6.03 -1.38
CA SER A 67 -8.29 7.22 -0.72
C SER A 67 -7.20 8.16 -0.20
N TYR A 68 -6.14 7.63 0.40
CA TYR A 68 -4.99 8.42 0.81
C TYR A 68 -4.33 9.14 -0.38
N TYR A 69 -4.08 8.46 -1.49
CA TYR A 69 -3.48 9.08 -2.67
C TYR A 69 -4.38 10.12 -3.34
N VAL A 70 -5.71 9.91 -3.34
CA VAL A 70 -6.68 10.90 -3.81
C VAL A 70 -6.60 12.15 -2.93
N MET A 71 -6.73 11.99 -1.61
CA MET A 71 -6.69 13.11 -0.69
C MET A 71 -5.34 13.84 -0.74
N ARG A 72 -4.22 13.11 -0.81
CA ARG A 72 -2.90 13.71 -0.99
C ARG A 72 -2.82 14.54 -2.28
N GLY A 73 -3.42 14.07 -3.37
CA GLY A 73 -3.44 14.78 -4.66
C GLY A 73 -4.40 15.97 -4.71
N LEU A 74 -5.50 15.95 -3.95
CA LEU A 74 -6.43 17.07 -3.83
C LEU A 74 -5.87 18.18 -2.93
N TYR A 75 -5.19 17.82 -1.84
CA TYR A 75 -4.72 18.74 -0.82
C TYR A 75 -3.22 19.09 -0.92
N SER A 76 -2.53 18.69 -1.99
CA SER A 76 -1.16 19.10 -2.29
C SER A 76 -1.08 20.63 -2.51
N GLY A 77 -0.98 21.37 -1.40
CA GLY A 77 -1.01 22.82 -1.34
C GLY A 77 -1.49 23.38 0.02
N LYS A 78 -2.26 22.63 0.80
CA LYS A 78 -2.70 22.99 2.15
C LYS A 78 -2.44 21.84 3.12
N MET A 79 -1.45 22.01 4.00
CA MET A 79 -1.10 21.14 5.14
C MET A 79 -1.53 19.66 5.01
N PRO A 80 -0.77 18.84 4.27
CA PRO A 80 -1.06 17.40 4.11
C PRO A 80 -0.92 16.57 5.40
N SER A 81 -0.42 17.17 6.49
CA SER A 81 -0.14 16.54 7.78
C SER A 81 -1.34 16.45 8.73
N THR A 82 -2.54 16.91 8.34
CA THR A 82 -3.77 16.90 9.16
C THR A 82 -4.89 16.09 8.52
N ASN A 83 -4.51 15.09 7.73
CA ASN A 83 -5.43 14.31 6.93
C ASN A 83 -5.61 12.93 7.59
N GLU A 84 -6.78 12.62 8.16
CA GLU A 84 -7.10 11.34 8.82
C GLU A 84 -6.73 10.10 7.97
N TRP A 85 -6.70 10.30 6.66
CA TRP A 85 -6.30 9.29 5.68
C TRP A 85 -4.84 8.87 5.77
N ILE A 86 -3.94 9.67 6.37
CA ILE A 86 -2.55 9.26 6.59
C ILE A 86 -2.45 8.17 7.66
N ASP A 87 -3.30 8.23 8.68
CA ASP A 87 -3.31 7.24 9.76
C ASP A 87 -3.96 5.95 9.25
N ARG A 88 -5.08 6.04 8.51
CA ARG A 88 -5.66 4.88 7.82
C ARG A 88 -4.69 4.22 6.84
N TYR A 89 -3.92 5.02 6.10
CA TYR A 89 -2.87 4.49 5.22
C TYR A 89 -1.80 3.73 6.00
N LYS A 90 -1.34 4.23 7.15
CA LYS A 90 -0.39 3.52 8.01
C LYS A 90 -0.97 2.22 8.55
N GLU A 91 -2.21 2.23 9.03
CA GLU A 91 -2.90 1.02 9.50
C GLU A 91 -3.06 -0.02 8.39
N ALA A 92 -3.38 0.42 7.17
CA ALA A 92 -3.44 -0.44 5.99
C ALA A 92 -2.06 -1.04 5.67
N LYS A 93 -0.99 -0.25 5.75
CA LYS A 93 0.39 -0.71 5.55
C LYS A 93 0.84 -1.72 6.59
N GLU A 94 0.49 -1.52 7.85
CA GLU A 94 0.75 -2.49 8.92
C GLU A 94 0.00 -3.80 8.68
N THR A 95 -1.27 -3.72 8.30
CA THR A 95 -2.07 -4.91 7.97
C THR A 95 -1.52 -5.65 6.74
N LEU A 96 -1.07 -4.94 5.71
CA LEU A 96 -0.37 -5.55 4.57
C LEU A 96 0.91 -6.27 5.00
N LYS A 97 1.66 -5.70 5.93
CA LYS A 97 2.88 -6.32 6.48
C LYS A 97 2.57 -7.60 7.25
N ASP A 98 1.52 -7.59 8.08
CA ASP A 98 1.05 -8.76 8.83
C ASP A 98 0.59 -9.89 7.90
N ILE A 99 -0.11 -9.54 6.81
CA ILE A 99 -0.53 -10.50 5.79
C ILE A 99 0.70 -11.05 5.07
N ALA A 100 1.62 -10.18 4.66
CA ALA A 100 2.84 -10.58 3.97
C ALA A 100 3.75 -11.44 4.85
N SER A 101 3.76 -11.27 6.18
CA SER A 101 4.50 -12.14 7.12
C SER A 101 3.76 -13.42 7.49
N GLY A 102 2.53 -13.60 7.04
CA GLY A 102 1.69 -14.74 7.42
C GLY A 102 1.14 -14.67 8.85
N THR A 103 1.25 -13.52 9.51
CA THR A 103 0.66 -13.28 10.84
C THR A 103 -0.86 -13.16 10.74
N LYS A 104 -1.36 -12.57 9.65
CA LYS A 104 -2.78 -12.53 9.29
C LYS A 104 -3.02 -13.35 8.02
N GLN A 105 -4.02 -14.23 8.05
CA GLN A 105 -4.45 -14.96 6.87
C GLN A 105 -5.53 -14.19 6.11
N ILE A 106 -5.51 -14.33 4.80
CA ILE A 106 -6.60 -13.85 3.94
C ILE A 106 -7.62 -14.98 3.85
N GLU A 107 -8.88 -14.70 4.20
CA GLU A 107 -9.95 -15.69 4.05
C GLU A 107 -10.02 -16.20 2.60
N GLY A 108 -10.08 -17.51 2.43
CA GLY A 108 -10.06 -18.16 1.13
C GLY A 108 -8.66 -18.49 0.58
N ILE A 109 -7.59 -18.05 1.24
CA ILE A 109 -6.20 -18.37 0.85
C ILE A 109 -5.54 -19.22 1.93
N THR A 110 -5.19 -20.46 1.56
CA THR A 110 -4.53 -21.43 2.45
C THR A 110 -3.01 -21.49 2.24
N VAL A 111 -2.43 -20.54 1.51
CA VAL A 111 -0.98 -20.48 1.33
C VAL A 111 -0.34 -20.26 2.70
N ASP A 112 0.61 -21.12 3.07
CA ASP A 112 1.41 -20.94 4.27
C ASP A 112 2.43 -19.82 4.00
N VAL A 113 2.00 -18.58 4.25
CA VAL A 113 2.84 -17.38 4.10
C VAL A 113 3.93 -17.35 5.18
N GLY A 114 3.79 -18.14 6.26
CA GLY A 114 4.75 -18.28 7.36
C GLY A 114 5.87 -19.30 7.12
N ALA A 115 5.67 -20.26 6.21
CA ALA A 115 6.68 -21.27 5.86
C ALA A 115 7.80 -20.72 4.97
N ILE A 116 7.61 -19.54 4.36
CA ILE A 116 8.70 -18.79 3.72
C ILE A 116 9.34 -17.86 4.75
N GLN A 117 9.83 -18.44 5.85
CA GLN A 117 11.05 -17.92 6.44
C GLN A 117 12.12 -18.08 5.37
N SER A 118 12.40 -16.98 4.67
CA SER A 118 13.47 -16.86 3.67
C SER A 118 14.68 -17.69 4.08
N SER A 119 14.91 -18.82 3.40
CA SER A 119 16.17 -19.55 3.48
C SER A 119 17.32 -18.70 2.91
N THR A 120 17.00 -17.60 2.22
CA THR A 120 17.90 -16.50 1.90
C THR A 120 18.14 -15.65 3.13
N LYS A 121 19.24 -15.94 3.85
CA LYS A 121 19.94 -15.00 4.73
C LYS A 121 20.06 -13.67 3.96
N ASN A 122 19.36 -12.60 4.39
CA ASN A 122 19.33 -11.24 3.81
C ASN A 122 18.21 -10.85 2.82
N TYR A 123 17.03 -11.50 2.77
CA TYR A 123 15.90 -10.87 2.06
C TYR A 123 15.34 -9.69 2.87
N LYS A 124 15.82 -8.48 2.55
CA LYS A 124 15.28 -7.22 3.08
C LYS A 124 14.02 -6.90 2.28
N ARG A 125 12.84 -7.03 2.90
CA ARG A 125 11.57 -6.61 2.28
C ARG A 125 11.68 -5.13 1.96
N THR A 126 11.44 -4.76 0.70
CA THR A 126 11.52 -3.40 0.14
C THR A 126 10.50 -2.41 0.70
N PHE A 127 9.79 -2.79 1.77
CA PHE A 127 8.72 -1.99 2.39
C PHE A 127 9.21 -0.59 2.81
N ASP A 128 10.49 -0.46 3.15
CA ASP A 128 11.13 0.79 3.59
C ASP A 128 11.82 1.58 2.45
N GLU A 129 11.97 1.05 1.23
CA GLU A 129 12.77 1.71 0.18
C GLU A 129 12.06 2.88 -0.53
N ARG A 130 10.78 3.14 -0.21
CA ARG A 130 10.00 4.27 -0.76
C ARG A 130 9.13 4.96 0.28
N ASP A 131 9.47 4.82 1.55
CA ASP A 131 8.73 5.47 2.62
C ASP A 131 9.10 6.97 2.68
N GLU A 132 8.28 7.81 2.04
CA GLU A 132 8.41 9.28 2.03
C GLU A 132 8.19 9.89 3.44
N THR A 133 7.71 9.11 4.41
CA THR A 133 7.62 9.48 5.84
C THR A 133 8.90 9.17 6.64
N ASN A 134 9.84 8.43 6.03
CA ASN A 134 11.18 8.13 6.54
C ASN A 134 12.29 8.86 5.75
N TRP A 135 12.00 10.05 5.19
CA TRP A 135 13.04 11.02 4.83
C TRP A 135 13.69 11.63 6.10
N GLY A 136 14.21 10.77 6.98
CA GLY A 136 15.33 11.16 7.80
C GLY A 136 16.51 11.31 6.87
N VAL A 137 17.11 12.49 6.83
CA VAL A 137 18.46 12.64 6.28
C VAL A 137 19.31 11.62 7.01
N ASP A 138 19.82 10.64 6.27
CA ASP A 138 20.75 9.65 6.77
C ASP A 138 22.02 10.41 7.19
N SER A 139 22.10 10.78 8.47
CA SER A 139 23.23 11.55 9.01
C SER A 139 24.55 10.79 8.88
N ASP A 140 24.52 9.47 8.69
CA ASP A 140 25.70 8.63 8.48
C ASP A 140 26.24 8.67 7.03
N LYS A 141 25.58 9.35 6.09
CA LYS A 141 26.11 9.60 4.74
C LYS A 141 26.83 10.93 4.55
N ILE A 142 26.98 11.73 5.60
CA ILE A 142 27.68 13.03 5.52
C ILE A 142 29.21 12.85 5.58
N GLU A 143 29.73 11.71 6.04
CA GLU A 143 31.18 11.50 6.18
C GLU A 143 31.91 11.08 4.89
N ASP A 144 31.19 10.78 3.79
CA ASP A 144 31.81 10.37 2.50
C ASP A 144 31.97 11.53 1.49
N LEU A 145 31.73 12.78 1.92
CA LEU A 145 31.94 13.99 1.11
C LEU A 145 33.06 14.89 1.65
N GLY A 146 33.97 14.34 2.45
CA GLY A 146 34.98 15.12 3.16
C GLY A 146 36.31 14.42 3.39
N ASN A 147 36.87 13.72 2.40
CA ASN A 147 38.34 13.64 2.30
C ASN A 147 38.81 13.30 0.88
N GLY A 148 39.26 14.34 0.17
CA GLY A 148 39.92 14.31 -1.13
C GLY A 148 40.41 15.70 -1.47
#